data_AF-A0A815EYD4-F1
#
_entry.id   AF-A0A815EYD4-F1
#
_cell.length_a   1.000
_cell.length_b   1.000
_cell.length_c   1.000
_cell.angle_alpha   90.00
_cell.angle_beta   90.00
_cell.angle_gamma   90.00
#
_symmetry.space_group_name_H-M   'P 1'
#
loop_
_entity.id
_entity.type
_entity.pdbx_description
1 polymer ?
#
loop_
_entity_poly.entity_id
_entity_poly.type
_entity_poly.pdbx_seq_one_letter_code
_entity_poly.pdbx_strand_id
1 'polypeptide(L)'
;MNNQFFLRHADISHINVLTQVSPKAYLETFMKDLSIPYPENNLDTYFRSLASPEILFNKIIDPKRTVWLIEDTSNKIQSIIYST
;
A
#
# COMPACT_ATOMS: atom_id res chain seq x y z
N MET A 1 20.80 17.38 -7.93
CA MET A 1 20.10 16.53 -6.94
C MET A 1 19.70 15.25 -7.65
N ASN A 2 20.22 14.09 -7.24
CA ASN A 2 19.69 12.81 -7.74
C ASN A 2 18.40 12.54 -6.96
N ASN A 3 17.25 12.59 -7.65
CA ASN A 3 16.00 12.15 -7.04
C ASN A 3 16.10 10.64 -6.78
N GLN A 4 16.08 10.27 -5.51
CA GLN A 4 16.16 8.88 -5.07
C GLN A 4 14.81 8.14 -5.22
N PHE A 5 13.74 8.88 -5.52
CA PHE A 5 12.39 8.36 -5.61
C PHE A 5 11.66 8.86 -6.86
N PHE A 6 10.76 8.02 -7.36
CA PHE A 6 9.88 8.27 -8.50
C PHE A 6 8.44 8.03 -8.11
N LEU A 7 7.55 8.84 -8.67
CA LEU A 7 6.11 8.67 -8.55
C LEU A 7 5.58 8.08 -9.86
N ARG A 8 4.84 6.97 -9.79
CA ARG A 8 4.19 6.38 -10.96
C ARG A 8 2.77 5.93 -10.68
N HIS A 9 1.95 5.83 -11.73
CA HIS A 9 0.64 5.22 -11.61
C HIS A 9 0.76 3.73 -11.31
N ALA A 10 -0.07 3.24 -10.39
CA ALA A 10 -0.25 1.82 -10.21
C ALA A 10 -1.10 1.25 -11.34
N ASP A 11 -0.78 0.02 -11.71
CA ASP A 11 -1.58 -0.80 -12.62
C ASP A 11 -1.81 -2.20 -12.01
N ILE A 12 -2.58 -3.03 -12.72
CA ILE A 12 -2.99 -4.37 -12.27
C ILE A 12 -1.78 -5.27 -11.96
N SER A 13 -0.64 -5.11 -12.63
CA SER A 13 0.57 -5.91 -12.39
C SER A 13 1.16 -5.68 -10.98
N HIS A 14 0.81 -4.57 -10.34
CA HIS A 14 1.33 -4.19 -9.03
C HIS A 14 0.57 -4.82 -7.86
N ILE A 15 -0.62 -5.39 -8.08
CA ILE A 15 -1.51 -5.87 -7.01
C ILE A 15 -0.77 -6.75 -6.00
N ASN A 16 0.04 -7.70 -6.46
CA ASN A 16 0.80 -8.62 -5.60
C ASN A 16 1.82 -7.92 -4.69
N VAL A 17 2.39 -6.79 -5.13
CA VAL A 17 3.31 -6.01 -4.30
C VAL A 17 2.51 -5.14 -3.32
N LEU A 18 1.37 -4.59 -3.77
CA LEU A 18 0.53 -3.72 -2.95
C LEU A 18 -0.12 -4.45 -1.77
N THR A 19 -0.44 -5.74 -1.93
CA THR A 19 -0.91 -6.60 -0.83
C THR A 19 0.13 -6.77 0.28
N GLN A 20 1.42 -6.60 -0.02
CA GLN A 20 2.52 -6.74 0.94
C GLN A 20 2.93 -5.40 1.56
N VAL A 21 2.97 -4.34 0.75
CA VAL A 21 3.42 -3.01 1.20
C VAL A 21 2.39 -2.37 2.13
N SER A 22 1.09 -2.50 1.85
CA SER A 22 0.03 -1.83 2.65
C SER A 22 0.00 -2.31 4.11
N PRO A 23 0.00 -3.63 4.41
CA PRO A 23 0.05 -4.10 5.79
C PRO A 23 1.33 -3.69 6.51
N LYS A 24 2.47 -3.76 5.81
CA LYS A 24 3.77 -3.40 6.39
C LYS A 24 3.80 -1.94 6.86
N ALA A 25 3.37 -1.01 6.02
CA ALA A 25 3.35 0.41 6.36
C ALA A 25 2.40 0.71 7.55
N TYR A 26 1.26 0.01 7.62
CA TYR A 26 0.34 0.12 8.75
C TYR A 26 0.98 -0.38 10.06
N LEU A 27 1.59 -1.56 10.04
CA LEU A 27 2.24 -2.14 11.22
C LEU A 27 3.38 -1.24 11.72
N GLU A 28 4.22 -0.73 10.81
CA GLU A 28 5.29 0.22 11.16
C GLU A 28 4.72 1.49 11.80
N THR A 29 3.72 2.11 11.19
CA THR A 29 3.15 3.37 11.71
C THR A 29 2.44 3.16 13.05
N PHE A 30 1.50 2.22 13.12
CA PHE A 30 0.58 2.13 14.25
C PHE A 30 1.11 1.28 15.41
N MET A 31 1.78 0.16 15.13
CA MET A 31 2.28 -0.72 16.18
C MET A 31 3.68 -0.35 16.64
N LYS A 32 4.57 0.05 15.72
CA LYS A 32 5.96 0.39 16.08
C LYS A 32 6.09 1.86 16.49
N ASP A 33 5.71 2.79 15.63
CA ASP A 33 5.98 4.21 15.88
C ASP A 33 5.00 4.81 16.90
N LEU A 34 3.71 4.47 16.80
CA LEU A 34 2.67 4.96 17.70
C LEU A 34 2.40 4.04 18.89
N SER A 35 3.00 2.84 18.92
CA SER A 35 2.85 1.86 20.01
C SER A 35 1.39 1.56 20.38
N ILE A 36 0.48 1.62 19.40
CA ILE A 36 -0.94 1.34 19.62
C ILE A 36 -1.12 -0.18 19.69
N PRO A 37 -1.55 -0.74 20.84
CA PRO A 37 -1.76 -2.16 20.97
C PRO A 37 -2.97 -2.56 20.11
N TYR A 38 -2.74 -3.37 19.08
CA TYR A 38 -3.79 -3.94 18.26
C TYR A 38 -3.84 -5.46 18.49
N PRO A 39 -5.01 -6.06 18.76
CA PRO A 39 -5.11 -7.51 18.90
C PRO A 39 -4.77 -8.20 17.58
N GLU A 40 -3.74 -9.05 17.58
CA GLU A 40 -3.16 -9.69 16.39
C GLU A 40 -4.21 -10.45 15.55
N ASN A 41 -5.15 -11.11 16.22
CA ASN A 41 -6.28 -11.82 15.65
C ASN A 41 -7.26 -10.93 14.84
N ASN A 42 -7.24 -9.62 15.06
CA ASN A 42 -8.03 -8.66 14.26
C ASN A 42 -7.23 -8.09 13.08
N LEU A 43 -5.90 -8.15 13.10
CA LEU A 43 -5.05 -7.58 12.06
C LEU A 43 -5.17 -8.36 10.74
N ASP A 44 -5.17 -9.69 10.78
CA ASP A 44 -5.33 -10.49 9.57
C ASP A 44 -6.68 -10.23 8.89
N THR A 45 -7.75 -10.14 9.68
CA THR A 45 -9.09 -9.82 9.17
C THR A 45 -9.15 -8.40 8.61
N TYR A 46 -8.51 -7.44 9.29
CA TYR A 46 -8.41 -6.05 8.87
C TYR A 46 -7.61 -5.88 7.58
N PHE A 47 -6.46 -6.55 7.44
CA PHE A 47 -5.66 -6.49 6.22
C PHE A 47 -6.34 -7.20 5.06
N ARG A 48 -7.03 -8.31 5.30
CA ARG A 48 -7.90 -8.93 4.28
C ARG A 48 -9.01 -7.98 3.83
N SER A 49 -9.60 -7.18 4.72
CA SER A 49 -10.68 -6.26 4.34
C SER A 49 -10.21 -4.96 3.70
N LEU A 50 -8.91 -4.63 3.74
CA LEU A 50 -8.37 -3.39 3.17
C LEU A 50 -7.45 -3.59 1.96
N ALA A 51 -6.74 -4.71 1.94
CA ALA A 51 -5.66 -5.01 1.02
C ALA A 51 -5.78 -6.42 0.41
N SER A 52 -6.99 -6.99 0.30
CA SER A 52 -7.16 -8.17 -0.56
C SER A 52 -6.88 -7.81 -2.02
N PRO A 53 -6.44 -8.79 -2.84
CA PRO A 53 -6.24 -8.59 -4.26
C PRO A 53 -7.48 -8.01 -4.96
N GLU A 54 -8.70 -8.48 -4.64
CA GLU A 54 -9.92 -7.98 -5.27
C GLU A 54 -10.20 -6.52 -4.92
N ILE A 55 -9.96 -6.13 -3.66
CA ILE A 55 -10.17 -4.75 -3.21
C ILE A 55 -9.17 -3.81 -3.88
N LEU A 56 -7.91 -4.22 -3.98
CA LEU A 56 -6.88 -3.43 -4.65
C LEU A 56 -7.13 -3.33 -6.16
N PHE A 57 -7.56 -4.42 -6.79
CA PHE A 57 -8.00 -4.42 -8.20
C PHE A 57 -9.08 -3.37 -8.42
N ASN A 58 -10.16 -3.42 -7.64
CA ASN A 58 -11.28 -2.47 -7.75
C ASN A 58 -10.84 -1.02 -7.55
N LYS A 59 -9.88 -0.75 -6.65
CA LYS A 59 -9.33 0.61 -6.47
C LYS A 59 -8.51 1.08 -7.66
N ILE A 60 -7.78 0.18 -8.33
CA ILE A 60 -6.92 0.51 -9.50
C ILE A 60 -7.77 0.77 -10.74
N ILE A 61 -8.83 0.00 -10.96
CA ILE A 61 -9.68 0.13 -12.15
C ILE A 61 -10.78 1.18 -12.02
N ASP A 62 -11.02 1.71 -10.81
CA ASP A 62 -12.03 2.75 -10.57
C ASP A 62 -11.58 4.08 -11.23
N PRO A 63 -12.30 4.56 -12.27
CA PRO A 63 -11.91 5.78 -12.98
C PRO A 63 -12.03 7.05 -12.13
N LYS A 64 -12.71 6.98 -10.98
CA LYS A 64 -12.81 8.09 -10.02
C LYS A 64 -11.68 8.08 -8.99
N ARG A 65 -10.75 7.13 -9.09
CA ARG A 65 -9.61 7.02 -8.19
C ARG A 65 -8.33 6.97 -8.98
N THR A 66 -7.29 7.52 -8.40
CA THR A 66 -5.93 7.34 -8.89
C THR A 66 -5.09 6.73 -7.78
N VAL A 67 -4.42 5.63 -8.10
CA VAL A 67 -3.48 4.96 -7.20
C VAL A 67 -2.07 5.28 -7.68
N TRP A 68 -1.26 5.85 -6.80
CA TRP A 68 0.13 6.20 -7.07
C TRP A 68 1.08 5.35 -6.25
N LEU A 69 2.23 5.04 -6.83
CA LEU A 69 3.33 4.30 -6.23
C LEU A 69 4.53 5.21 -6.06
N ILE A 70 5.16 5.16 -4.89
CA ILE A 70 6.47 5.74 -4.65
C ILE A 70 7.50 4.62 -4.74
N GLU A 71 8.44 4.76 -5.67
CA GLU A 71 9.49 3.78 -5.92
C GLU A 71 10.86 4.39 -5.74
N ASP A 72 11.81 3.62 -5.26
CA ASP A 72 13.20 4.03 -5.25
C ASP A 72 13.92 3.68 -6.57
N THR A 73 15.18 4.10 -6.70
CA THR A 73 16.03 3.80 -7.86
C THR A 73 16.32 2.30 -8.07
N SER A 74 15.93 1.43 -7.15
CA SER A 74 16.02 -0.03 -7.29
C SER A 74 14.69 -0.68 -7.74
N ASN A 75 13.71 0.13 -8.15
CA ASN A 75 12.35 -0.27 -8.52
C ASN A 75 11.57 -0.93 -7.37
N LYS A 76 11.95 -0.66 -6.13
CA LYS A 76 11.23 -1.16 -4.97
C LYS A 76 10.13 -0.19 -4.59
N ILE A 77 8.90 -0.69 -4.51
CA ILE A 77 7.76 0.09 -4.02
C ILE A 77 7.92 0.31 -2.52
N GLN A 78 8.01 1.59 -2.13
CA GLN A 78 8.18 2.03 -0.75
C GLN A 78 6.85 2.43 -0.12
N SER A 79 5.93 3.01 -0.90
CA SER A 79 4.64 3.49 -0.41
C SER A 79 3.59 3.61 -1.52
N ILE A 80 2.34 3.77 -1.10
CA ILE A 80 1.14 3.82 -1.94
C ILE A 80 0.31 5.03 -1.52
N ILE A 81 -0.16 5.81 -2.49
CA ILE A 81 -1.06 6.95 -2.26
C ILE A 81 -2.35 6.72 -3.02
N TYR A 82 -3.47 6.93 -2.34
CA TYR A 82 -4.80 6.91 -2.95
C TYR A 82 -5.31 8.34 -3.09
N SER A 83 -5.74 8.73 -4.30
CA SER A 83 -6.37 10.02 -4.59
C SER A 83 -7.78 9.78 -5.16
N THR A 84 -8.73 10.64 -4.78
CA THR A 84 -10.11 10.67 -5.27
C THR A 84 -10.42 12.03 -5.88
#